data_AF-A0A522AF87-F1
#
_entry.id   AF-A0A522AF87-F1
#
_cell.length_a   1.000
_cell.length_b   1.000
_cell.length_c   1.000
_cell.angle_alpha   90.00
_cell.angle_beta   90.00
_cell.angle_gamma   90.00
#
_symmetry.space_group_name_H-M   'P 1'
#
loop_
_entity.id
_entity.type
_entity.pdbx_description
1 polymer ?
#
loop_
_entity_poly.entity_id
_entity_poly.type
_entity_poly.pdbx_seq_one_letter_code
_entity_poly.pdbx_strand_id
1 'polypeptide(L)'
;MIDGRRHTGLFGHVWRSFVASAGVIALLTACGGEQEGPSAQQAQVYMNGLGGRGMMLRPGTDANTLYVDAMALKSKGDCAAAVPKLRQVAAIGPGYEDAQTGLGECLLEGTKGPDLSADYLEGLTWLRRAADAGWPEAQGQLAYAHALGPNAIRNAEEADYWLALYHMNTGKSRVGFVPLPDKQLAAIDAAIPAAAKAAGDKRAQTWERKVWLPPNAPPTPGPTGEHVRHRDGMSRDSLPGPQE
;
A
#
# COMPACT_ATOMS: atom_id res chain seq x y z
N MET A 1 -2.73 4.96 -68.04
CA MET A 1 -1.86 3.98 -68.74
C MET A 1 -1.50 2.90 -67.72
N ILE A 2 -1.66 1.59 -67.90
CA ILE A 2 -2.06 0.65 -68.99
C ILE A 2 -2.52 -0.66 -68.29
N ASP A 3 -3.41 -1.55 -68.76
CA ASP A 3 -4.61 -1.53 -69.62
C ASP A 3 -5.63 -2.51 -68.97
N GLY A 4 -6.93 -2.40 -69.24
CA GLY A 4 -7.96 -3.27 -68.67
C GLY A 4 -8.59 -4.22 -69.69
N ARG A 5 -8.61 -5.53 -69.41
CA ARG A 5 -9.47 -6.52 -70.10
C ARG A 5 -9.80 -7.68 -69.15
N ARG A 6 -11.08 -7.85 -68.77
CA ARG A 6 -12.06 -8.88 -69.24
C ARG A 6 -11.62 -10.31 -68.86
N HIS A 7 -12.49 -11.21 -68.37
CA HIS A 7 -13.77 -11.59 -68.97
C HIS A 7 -14.86 -12.03 -67.98
N THR A 8 -16.10 -12.05 -68.48
CA THR A 8 -17.37 -12.36 -67.80
C THR A 8 -17.90 -13.77 -68.15
N GLY A 9 -18.52 -14.45 -67.17
CA GLY A 9 -19.55 -15.49 -67.40
C GLY A 9 -19.07 -16.91 -67.76
N LEU A 10 -19.88 -17.97 -67.61
CA LEU A 10 -21.24 -18.08 -67.05
C LEU A 10 -21.59 -19.57 -66.75
N PHE A 11 -22.19 -19.87 -65.58
CA PHE A 11 -23.19 -20.92 -65.27
C PHE A 11 -22.92 -22.47 -65.34
N GLY A 12 -23.62 -23.19 -64.44
CA GLY A 12 -23.80 -24.66 -64.42
C GLY A 12 -23.45 -25.34 -63.09
N HIS A 13 -24.24 -25.24 -62.01
CA HIS A 13 -25.20 -26.26 -61.51
C HIS A 13 -24.70 -27.73 -61.62
N VAL A 14 -24.66 -28.60 -60.59
CA VAL A 14 -25.73 -29.15 -59.71
C VAL A 14 -25.04 -29.83 -58.50
N TRP A 15 -25.25 -29.44 -57.22
CA TRP A 15 -26.31 -29.86 -56.26
C TRP A 15 -26.02 -31.13 -55.42
N ARG A 16 -25.87 -30.95 -54.10
CA ARG A 16 -26.27 -31.84 -52.99
C ARG A 16 -26.40 -30.96 -51.73
N SER A 17 -27.62 -30.65 -51.28
CA SER A 17 -28.35 -31.34 -50.18
C SER A 17 -27.83 -31.01 -48.78
N PHE A 18 -28.64 -30.68 -47.76
CA PHE A 18 -30.01 -30.14 -47.68
C PHE A 18 -30.20 -29.53 -46.26
N VAL A 19 -31.22 -28.70 -46.03
CA VAL A 19 -31.40 -27.86 -44.80
C VAL A 19 -32.28 -28.50 -43.73
N ALA A 20 -31.91 -28.36 -42.44
CA ALA A 20 -32.76 -28.02 -41.26
C ALA A 20 -31.89 -28.09 -39.98
N SER A 21 -31.61 -27.06 -39.16
CA SER A 21 -32.38 -25.93 -38.59
C SER A 21 -33.15 -26.26 -37.29
N ALA A 22 -32.61 -25.87 -36.12
CA ALA A 22 -33.37 -25.35 -34.96
C ALA A 22 -32.46 -24.89 -33.79
N GLY A 23 -32.51 -23.60 -33.41
CA GLY A 23 -32.04 -23.04 -32.12
C GLY A 23 -30.51 -22.98 -31.89
N VAL A 24 -29.91 -21.97 -31.24
CA VAL A 24 -30.44 -20.76 -30.56
C VAL A 24 -29.45 -19.60 -30.79
N ILE A 25 -29.95 -18.37 -30.95
CA ILE A 25 -29.15 -17.14 -30.97
C ILE A 25 -29.39 -16.36 -29.67
N ALA A 26 -28.34 -16.15 -28.89
CA ALA A 26 -28.17 -15.07 -27.89
C ALA A 26 -26.68 -15.09 -27.48
N LEU A 27 -25.84 -14.19 -28.01
CA LEU A 27 -25.56 -12.82 -27.55
C LEU A 27 -24.24 -12.75 -26.75
N LEU A 28 -23.31 -11.97 -27.31
CA LEU A 28 -22.24 -11.14 -26.70
C LEU A 28 -22.01 -11.31 -25.18
N THR A 29 -20.77 -11.35 -24.67
CA THR A 29 -19.84 -10.19 -24.69
C THR A 29 -18.40 -10.64 -24.34
N ALA A 30 -17.43 -9.77 -24.63
CA ALA A 30 -16.00 -10.00 -24.38
C ALA A 30 -15.63 -10.24 -22.91
N CYS A 31 -14.65 -11.11 -22.67
CA CYS A 31 -13.83 -11.08 -21.46
C CYS A 31 -12.56 -10.26 -21.74
N GLY A 32 -12.64 -8.94 -21.55
CA GLY A 32 -11.46 -8.18 -21.17
C GLY A 32 -11.05 -8.62 -19.77
N GLY A 33 -9.79 -9.01 -19.59
CA GLY A 33 -9.28 -9.39 -18.28
C GLY A 33 -9.04 -8.15 -17.41
N GLU A 34 -10.08 -7.67 -16.73
CA GLU A 34 -9.87 -6.88 -15.52
C GLU A 34 -9.13 -7.75 -14.51
N GLN A 35 -7.94 -7.31 -14.08
CA GLN A 35 -7.30 -7.90 -12.92
C GLN A 35 -8.08 -7.46 -11.68
N GLU A 36 -9.09 -8.23 -11.31
CA GLU A 36 -9.79 -8.04 -10.04
C GLU A 36 -8.77 -8.07 -8.90
N GLY A 37 -8.72 -6.98 -8.14
CA GLY A 37 -7.93 -6.90 -6.92
C GLY A 37 -8.37 -7.96 -5.90
N PRO A 38 -7.54 -8.26 -4.88
CA PRO A 38 -7.81 -9.33 -3.95
C PRO A 38 -9.20 -9.21 -3.33
N SER A 39 -9.95 -10.30 -3.38
CA SER A 39 -11.30 -10.44 -2.82
C SER A 39 -11.34 -10.03 -1.35
N ALA A 40 -12.52 -9.64 -0.84
CA ALA A 40 -12.71 -9.27 0.57
C ALA A 40 -12.21 -10.35 1.55
N GLN A 41 -12.25 -11.63 1.15
CA GLN A 41 -11.73 -12.74 1.95
C GLN A 41 -10.20 -12.84 1.92
N GLN A 42 -9.55 -12.51 0.80
CA GLN A 42 -8.10 -12.31 0.74
C GLN A 42 -7.67 -11.08 1.55
N ALA A 43 -8.40 -9.97 1.48
CA ALA A 43 -8.20 -8.80 2.34
C ALA A 43 -8.28 -9.17 3.84
N GLN A 44 -9.26 -9.98 4.25
CA GLN A 44 -9.36 -10.47 5.62
C GLN A 44 -8.16 -11.35 6.03
N VAL A 45 -7.61 -12.16 5.12
CA VAL A 45 -6.39 -12.95 5.37
C VAL A 45 -5.16 -12.05 5.51
N TYR A 46 -5.03 -10.99 4.70
CA TYR A 46 -3.99 -9.99 4.89
C TYR A 46 -4.07 -9.32 6.27
N MET A 47 -5.27 -8.94 6.72
CA MET A 47 -5.49 -8.34 8.05
C MET A 47 -5.10 -9.27 9.19
N ASN A 48 -5.37 -10.58 9.08
CA ASN A 48 -4.99 -11.58 10.07
C ASN A 48 -3.47 -11.79 10.16
N GLY A 49 -2.70 -11.41 9.13
CA GLY A 49 -1.24 -11.51 9.08
C GLY A 49 -0.48 -10.38 9.78
N LEU A 50 -1.14 -9.27 10.15
CA LEU A 50 -0.50 -8.02 10.62
C LEU A 50 0.01 -8.03 12.08
N GLY A 51 0.37 -9.19 12.63
CA GLY A 51 1.36 -9.27 13.71
C GLY A 51 0.99 -8.67 15.08
N GLY A 52 -0.30 -8.47 15.37
CA GLY A 52 -0.80 -8.40 16.75
C GLY A 52 -0.33 -7.24 17.65
N ARG A 53 0.19 -6.13 17.09
CA ARG A 53 0.48 -4.93 17.89
C ARG A 53 -0.70 -3.97 17.97
N GLY A 54 -1.66 -4.34 18.82
CA GLY A 54 -2.48 -3.35 19.52
C GLY A 54 -3.52 -2.62 18.67
N MET A 55 -4.39 -3.38 17.99
CA MET A 55 -5.71 -2.90 17.56
C MET A 55 -6.59 -2.62 18.79
N MET A 56 -6.23 -1.59 19.57
CA MET A 56 -7.00 -1.07 20.69
C MET A 56 -8.23 -0.38 20.10
N LEU A 57 -9.33 -1.14 19.98
CA LEU A 57 -10.62 -0.69 19.49
C LEU A 57 -11.11 0.50 20.30
N ARG A 58 -10.89 1.71 19.78
CA ARG A 58 -11.45 2.95 20.31
C ARG A 58 -12.96 2.90 19.99
N PRO A 59 -13.88 2.84 20.98
CA PRO A 59 -15.29 2.65 20.68
C PRO A 59 -15.86 3.82 19.88
N GLY A 60 -16.55 3.55 18.77
CA GLY A 60 -17.29 4.56 17.99
C GLY A 60 -17.05 4.55 16.47
N THR A 61 -15.96 3.95 16.00
CA THR A 61 -15.72 3.70 14.57
C THR A 61 -15.08 2.33 14.40
N ASP A 62 -15.64 1.47 13.53
CA ASP A 62 -14.91 0.29 13.08
C ASP A 62 -13.81 0.76 12.11
N ALA A 63 -12.64 1.02 12.68
CA ALA A 63 -11.46 1.44 11.94
C ALA A 63 -11.05 0.40 10.88
N ASN A 64 -11.36 -0.89 11.09
CA ASN A 64 -11.09 -1.93 10.09
C ASN A 64 -12.04 -1.80 8.92
N THR A 65 -13.35 -1.62 9.14
CA THR A 65 -14.30 -1.36 8.04
C THR A 65 -13.91 -0.10 7.27
N LEU A 66 -13.61 1.00 7.96
CA LEU A 66 -13.17 2.24 7.28
C LEU A 66 -11.89 2.04 6.46
N TYR A 67 -10.92 1.30 6.99
CA TYR A 67 -9.66 0.99 6.31
C TYR A 67 -9.88 0.08 5.10
N VAL A 68 -10.58 -1.05 5.26
CA VAL A 68 -10.85 -2.02 4.19
C VAL A 68 -11.65 -1.38 3.06
N ASP A 69 -12.70 -0.60 3.39
CA ASP A 69 -13.45 0.19 2.41
C ASP A 69 -12.54 1.14 1.63
N ALA A 70 -11.65 1.86 2.32
CA ALA A 70 -10.79 2.86 1.69
C ALA A 70 -9.70 2.22 0.82
N MET A 71 -9.14 1.09 1.25
CA MET A 71 -8.20 0.30 0.44
C MET A 71 -8.90 -0.28 -0.80
N ALA A 72 -10.15 -0.72 -0.68
CA ALA A 72 -10.94 -1.19 -1.81
C ALA A 72 -11.32 -0.08 -2.80
N LEU A 73 -11.51 1.16 -2.33
CA LEU A 73 -11.71 2.33 -3.18
C LEU A 73 -10.40 2.75 -3.87
N LYS A 74 -9.30 2.81 -3.12
CA LYS A 74 -7.96 3.09 -3.63
C LYS A 74 -7.49 2.07 -4.68
N SER A 75 -7.76 0.77 -4.49
CA SER A 75 -7.41 -0.27 -5.47
C SER A 75 -8.18 -0.15 -6.79
N LYS A 76 -9.32 0.55 -6.79
CA LYS A 76 -10.11 0.92 -7.98
C LYS A 76 -9.72 2.29 -8.56
N GLY A 77 -8.73 2.97 -7.98
CA GLY A 77 -8.34 4.33 -8.36
C GLY A 77 -9.26 5.44 -7.82
N ASP A 78 -10.25 5.13 -6.99
CA ASP A 78 -11.15 6.12 -6.38
C ASP A 78 -10.55 6.71 -5.10
N CYS A 79 -9.45 7.43 -5.27
CA CYS A 79 -8.81 8.16 -4.17
C CYS A 79 -9.69 9.29 -3.61
N ALA A 80 -10.61 9.85 -4.40
CA ALA A 80 -11.54 10.88 -3.93
C ALA A 80 -12.49 10.36 -2.84
N ALA A 81 -13.03 9.15 -3.01
CA ALA A 81 -13.83 8.48 -1.98
C ALA A 81 -12.98 7.83 -0.88
N ALA A 82 -11.75 7.41 -1.15
CA ALA A 82 -10.86 6.81 -0.16
C ALA A 82 -10.33 7.82 0.88
N VAL A 83 -9.90 9.01 0.45
CA VAL A 83 -9.32 10.07 1.31
C VAL A 83 -10.13 10.38 2.59
N PRO A 84 -11.46 10.62 2.58
CA PRO A 84 -12.20 10.94 3.80
C PRO A 84 -12.27 9.79 4.81
N LYS A 85 -12.19 8.53 4.36
CA LYS A 85 -12.07 7.35 5.23
C LYS A 85 -10.64 7.21 5.74
N LEU A 86 -9.65 7.38 4.86
CA LEU A 86 -8.22 7.32 5.20
C LEU A 86 -7.79 8.38 6.21
N ARG A 87 -8.27 9.63 6.09
CA ARG A 87 -8.04 10.70 7.08
C ARG A 87 -8.49 10.29 8.50
N GLN A 88 -9.62 9.58 8.62
CA GLN A 88 -10.11 9.09 9.92
C GLN A 88 -9.20 8.01 10.51
N VAL A 89 -8.79 7.03 9.69
CA VAL A 89 -7.97 5.90 10.15
C VAL A 89 -6.51 6.34 10.44
N ALA A 90 -5.90 7.12 9.54
CA ALA A 90 -4.54 7.64 9.70
C ALA A 90 -4.39 8.52 10.96
N ALA A 91 -5.44 9.25 11.34
CA ALA A 91 -5.48 10.08 12.54
C ALA A 91 -5.56 9.30 13.86
N ILE A 92 -5.80 7.97 13.84
CA ILE A 92 -5.78 7.13 15.05
C ILE A 92 -4.37 7.08 15.65
N GLY A 93 -3.32 7.14 14.82
CA GLY A 93 -1.93 7.26 15.24
C GLY A 93 -1.10 5.98 14.99
N PRO A 94 -0.27 5.54 15.96
CA PRO A 94 0.60 4.37 15.82
C PRO A 94 -0.17 3.09 15.46
N GLY A 95 0.43 2.24 14.62
CA GLY A 95 -0.17 0.99 14.15
C GLY A 95 -1.06 1.14 12.92
N TYR A 96 -1.26 2.38 12.44
CA TYR A 96 -2.02 2.71 11.22
C TYR A 96 -1.12 3.37 10.16
N GLU A 97 0.18 3.07 10.17
CA GLU A 97 1.17 3.60 9.22
C GLU A 97 0.80 3.27 7.76
N ASP A 98 0.15 2.14 7.50
CA ASP A 98 -0.37 1.79 6.17
C ASP A 98 -1.50 2.71 5.71
N ALA A 99 -2.42 3.08 6.62
CA ALA A 99 -3.47 4.06 6.34
C ALA A 99 -2.90 5.47 6.15
N GLN A 100 -1.88 5.85 6.92
CA GLN A 100 -1.11 7.09 6.70
C GLN A 100 -0.43 7.08 5.32
N THR A 101 0.11 5.93 4.91
CA THR A 101 0.74 5.77 3.59
C THR A 101 -0.27 5.89 2.46
N GLY A 102 -1.36 5.13 2.51
CA GLY A 102 -2.40 5.17 1.48
C GLY A 102 -3.11 6.53 1.40
N LEU A 103 -3.23 7.25 2.52
CA LEU A 103 -3.69 8.64 2.53
C LEU A 103 -2.70 9.55 1.77
N GLY A 104 -1.41 9.41 2.07
CA GLY A 104 -0.33 10.14 1.42
C GLY A 104 -0.35 9.95 -0.10
N GLU A 105 -0.37 8.70 -0.55
CA GLU A 105 -0.44 8.33 -1.97
C GLU A 105 -1.66 8.96 -2.66
N CYS A 106 -2.87 8.78 -2.11
CA CYS A 106 -4.09 9.32 -2.72
C CYS A 106 -4.12 10.85 -2.81
N LEU A 107 -3.54 11.55 -1.82
CA LEU A 107 -3.44 13.01 -1.84
C LEU A 107 -2.43 13.50 -2.89
N LEU A 108 -1.36 12.76 -3.14
CA LEU A 108 -0.37 13.08 -4.18
C LEU A 108 -0.89 12.76 -5.60
N GLU A 109 -1.67 11.69 -5.75
CA GLU A 109 -2.30 11.32 -7.03
C GLU A 109 -3.43 12.27 -7.45
N GLY A 110 -4.24 12.73 -6.48
CA GLY A 110 -5.36 13.64 -6.72
C GLY A 110 -4.96 15.03 -7.22
N THR A 111 -3.69 15.41 -7.04
CA THR A 111 -3.18 16.76 -7.26
C THR A 111 -2.48 16.89 -8.61
N LYS A 112 -3.24 17.31 -9.62
CA LYS A 112 -2.75 17.54 -10.99
C LYS A 112 -2.31 18.99 -11.19
N GLY A 113 -1.00 19.22 -11.29
CA GLY A 113 -0.44 20.53 -11.63
C GLY A 113 1.04 20.65 -11.24
N PRO A 114 1.72 21.74 -11.65
CA PRO A 114 3.06 22.07 -11.17
C PRO A 114 3.07 22.60 -9.72
N ASP A 115 1.91 23.06 -9.23
CA ASP A 115 1.77 23.75 -7.96
C ASP A 115 1.56 22.79 -6.78
N LEU A 116 2.26 23.04 -5.69
CA LEU A 116 2.14 22.29 -4.44
C LEU A 116 0.87 22.71 -3.70
N SER A 117 -0.26 22.10 -4.06
CA SER A 117 -1.54 22.32 -3.38
C SER A 117 -1.49 21.92 -1.90
N ALA A 118 -2.46 22.38 -1.12
CA ALA A 118 -2.57 22.02 0.31
C ALA A 118 -2.68 20.50 0.51
N ASP A 119 -3.47 19.80 -0.33
CA ASP A 119 -3.57 18.33 -0.31
C ASP A 119 -2.21 17.67 -0.64
N TYR A 120 -1.43 18.18 -1.60
CA TYR A 120 -0.10 17.64 -1.94
C TYR A 120 0.84 17.69 -0.72
N LEU A 121 0.87 18.83 -0.03
CA LEU A 121 1.69 19.04 1.18
C LEU A 121 1.19 18.21 2.37
N GLU A 122 -0.12 18.02 2.51
CA GLU A 122 -0.69 17.08 3.49
C GLU A 122 -0.26 15.63 3.15
N GLY A 123 -0.27 15.26 1.88
CA GLY A 123 0.14 13.94 1.40
C GLY A 123 1.59 13.60 1.77
N LEU A 124 2.53 14.51 1.46
CA LEU A 124 3.93 14.40 1.91
C LEU A 124 4.04 14.28 3.44
N THR A 125 3.21 15.03 4.18
CA THR A 125 3.22 15.02 5.66
C THR A 125 2.80 13.66 6.21
N TRP A 126 1.80 13.01 5.62
CA TRP A 126 1.36 11.67 6.03
C TRP A 126 2.36 10.58 5.64
N LEU A 127 2.93 10.64 4.43
CA LEU A 127 4.05 9.77 4.06
C LEU A 127 5.22 9.93 5.02
N ARG A 128 5.60 11.17 5.38
CA ARG A 128 6.69 11.44 6.34
C ARG A 128 6.46 10.75 7.68
N ARG A 129 5.24 10.79 8.23
CA ARG A 129 4.88 10.14 9.50
C ARG A 129 5.06 8.62 9.42
N ALA A 130 4.55 7.98 8.36
CA ALA A 130 4.68 6.54 8.17
C ALA A 130 6.14 6.12 7.91
N ALA A 131 6.88 6.88 7.11
CA ALA A 131 8.27 6.61 6.77
C ALA A 131 9.23 6.79 7.97
N ASP A 132 9.04 7.85 8.76
CA ASP A 132 9.73 8.06 10.05
C ASP A 132 9.36 6.97 11.07
N ALA A 133 8.14 6.43 11.02
CA ALA A 133 7.73 5.25 11.80
C ALA A 133 8.29 3.91 11.26
N GLY A 134 8.98 3.92 10.13
CA GLY A 134 9.63 2.74 9.53
C GLY A 134 8.76 1.94 8.58
N TRP A 135 7.70 2.52 8.00
CA TRP A 135 6.88 1.84 6.98
C TRP A 135 7.59 1.85 5.62
N PRO A 136 7.91 0.69 5.03
CA PRO A 136 8.74 0.64 3.83
C PRO A 136 8.05 1.28 2.62
N GLU A 137 6.75 1.04 2.39
CA GLU A 137 6.03 1.70 1.29
C GLU A 137 6.16 3.24 1.36
N ALA A 138 5.97 3.83 2.54
CA ALA A 138 6.09 5.29 2.70
C ALA A 138 7.52 5.80 2.45
N GLN A 139 8.55 5.06 2.85
CA GLN A 139 9.95 5.38 2.54
C GLN A 139 10.17 5.36 1.03
N GLY A 140 9.67 4.34 0.33
CA GLY A 140 9.73 4.26 -1.13
C GLY A 140 8.99 5.42 -1.81
N GLN A 141 7.81 5.80 -1.32
CA GLN A 141 7.04 6.91 -1.90
C GLN A 141 7.69 8.29 -1.66
N LEU A 142 8.38 8.50 -0.53
CA LEU A 142 9.17 9.72 -0.32
C LEU A 142 10.41 9.77 -1.21
N ALA A 143 11.09 8.64 -1.41
CA ALA A 143 12.18 8.53 -2.38
C ALA A 143 11.70 8.90 -3.79
N TYR A 144 10.54 8.37 -4.20
CA TYR A 144 9.89 8.71 -5.46
C TYR A 144 9.52 10.20 -5.56
N ALA A 145 8.87 10.75 -4.53
CA ALA A 145 8.46 12.15 -4.52
C ALA A 145 9.66 13.11 -4.65
N HIS A 146 10.74 12.88 -3.89
CA HIS A 146 11.92 13.72 -3.92
C HIS A 146 12.82 13.52 -5.16
N ALA A 147 12.78 12.37 -5.82
CA ALA A 147 13.51 12.14 -7.07
C ALA A 147 12.73 12.62 -8.31
N LEU A 148 11.46 12.27 -8.40
CA LEU A 148 10.66 12.30 -9.64
C LEU A 148 9.40 13.17 -9.56
N GLY A 149 8.97 13.60 -8.37
CA GLY A 149 7.82 14.49 -8.16
C GLY A 149 7.99 15.90 -8.75
N PRO A 150 7.09 16.86 -8.44
CA PRO A 150 7.18 18.24 -8.91
C PRO A 150 8.52 18.88 -8.55
N ASN A 151 9.10 19.66 -9.47
CA ASN A 151 10.44 20.25 -9.31
C ASN A 151 10.61 21.03 -7.99
N ALA A 152 9.54 21.64 -7.46
CA ALA A 152 9.55 22.40 -6.22
C ALA A 152 9.83 21.56 -4.94
N ILE A 153 9.70 20.23 -4.98
CA ILE A 153 10.03 19.33 -3.87
C ILE A 153 11.23 18.41 -4.15
N ARG A 154 11.81 18.47 -5.36
CA ARG A 154 12.90 17.58 -5.73
C ARG A 154 14.14 17.87 -4.90
N ASN A 155 14.68 16.83 -4.28
CA ASN A 155 15.87 16.90 -3.46
C ASN A 155 16.59 15.54 -3.55
N ALA A 156 17.75 15.51 -4.19
CA ALA A 156 18.48 14.26 -4.41
C ALA A 156 19.01 13.63 -3.11
N GLU A 157 19.35 14.42 -2.09
CA GLU A 157 19.83 13.89 -0.80
C GLU A 157 18.69 13.29 0.03
N GLU A 158 17.50 13.90 0.04
CA GLU A 158 16.31 13.28 0.65
C GLU A 158 15.89 12.04 -0.14
N ALA A 159 15.88 12.10 -1.48
CA ALA A 159 15.52 10.96 -2.32
C ALA A 159 16.40 9.73 -2.04
N ASP A 160 17.71 9.95 -1.97
CA ASP A 160 18.70 8.93 -1.65
C ASP A 160 18.54 8.39 -0.23
N TYR A 161 18.47 9.28 0.76
CA TYR A 161 18.24 8.91 2.16
C TYR A 161 17.02 8.01 2.33
N TRP A 162 15.91 8.32 1.65
CA TRP A 162 14.71 7.50 1.70
C TRP A 162 14.82 6.20 0.93
N LEU A 163 15.53 6.19 -0.20
CA LEU A 163 15.79 4.99 -0.99
C LEU A 163 16.69 4.02 -0.22
N ALA A 164 17.74 4.51 0.45
CA ALA A 164 18.61 3.75 1.33
C ALA A 164 17.82 3.11 2.48
N LEU A 165 16.98 3.89 3.18
CA LEU A 165 16.09 3.36 4.20
C LEU A 165 15.14 2.30 3.65
N TYR A 166 14.49 2.56 2.50
CA TYR A 166 13.65 1.58 1.81
C TYR A 166 14.42 0.29 1.51
N HIS A 167 15.68 0.36 1.05
CA HIS A 167 16.49 -0.82 0.77
C HIS A 167 16.86 -1.60 2.03
N MET A 168 17.22 -0.92 3.12
CA MET A 168 17.60 -1.52 4.41
C MET A 168 16.42 -2.04 5.24
N ASN A 169 15.19 -1.60 4.97
CA ASN A 169 14.03 -1.90 5.80
C ASN A 169 13.61 -3.39 5.74
N THR A 170 13.77 -4.11 6.84
CA THR A 170 13.38 -5.53 6.96
C THR A 170 11.86 -5.74 6.99
N GLY A 171 11.08 -4.68 7.23
CA GLY A 171 9.62 -4.69 7.16
C GLY A 171 9.05 -5.07 5.79
N LYS A 172 9.86 -4.99 4.72
CA LYS A 172 9.50 -5.47 3.37
C LYS A 172 9.23 -6.99 3.30
N SER A 173 9.66 -7.75 4.30
CA SER A 173 9.38 -9.19 4.40
C SER A 173 8.01 -9.51 5.02
N ARG A 174 7.18 -8.50 5.35
CA ARG A 174 5.82 -8.72 5.88
C ARG A 174 4.88 -9.27 4.80
N VAL A 175 3.91 -10.09 5.21
CA VAL A 175 2.84 -10.56 4.32
C VAL A 175 2.05 -9.35 3.81
N GLY A 176 1.75 -9.35 2.50
CA GLY A 176 1.03 -8.25 1.84
C GLY A 176 1.84 -7.00 1.53
N PHE A 177 3.16 -6.99 1.79
CA PHE A 177 4.05 -5.96 1.24
C PHE A 177 4.08 -6.05 -0.29
N VAL A 178 3.95 -4.91 -0.96
CA VAL A 178 4.14 -4.80 -2.40
C VAL A 178 5.35 -3.91 -2.67
N PRO A 179 6.47 -4.44 -3.20
CA PRO A 179 7.62 -3.62 -3.54
C PRO A 179 7.27 -2.59 -4.61
N LEU A 180 7.95 -1.45 -4.58
CA LEU A 180 8.01 -0.57 -5.74
C LEU A 180 8.51 -1.36 -6.96
N PRO A 181 7.91 -1.21 -8.16
CA PRO A 181 8.36 -1.89 -9.36
C PRO A 181 9.84 -1.59 -9.67
N ASP A 182 10.60 -2.58 -10.16
CA ASP A 182 12.03 -2.41 -10.48
C ASP A 182 12.29 -1.22 -11.42
N LYS A 183 11.38 -0.97 -12.37
CA LYS A 183 11.42 0.19 -13.27
C LYS A 183 11.33 1.52 -12.52
N GLN A 184 10.52 1.60 -11.46
CA GLN A 184 10.39 2.79 -10.63
C GLN A 184 11.63 2.97 -9.75
N LEU A 185 12.14 1.89 -9.15
CA LEU A 185 13.40 1.92 -8.38
C LEU A 185 14.58 2.38 -9.23
N ALA A 186 14.73 1.83 -10.45
CA ALA A 186 15.76 2.25 -11.40
C ALA A 186 15.60 3.72 -11.84
N ALA A 187 14.37 4.22 -11.98
CA ALA A 187 14.12 5.61 -12.32
C ALA A 187 14.46 6.58 -11.16
N ILE A 188 14.23 6.18 -9.91
CA ILE A 188 14.65 6.93 -8.72
C ILE A 188 16.18 6.94 -8.64
N ASP A 189 16.83 5.77 -8.73
CA ASP A 189 18.29 5.64 -8.64
C ASP A 189 19.03 6.45 -9.72
N ALA A 190 18.49 6.48 -10.95
CA ALA A 190 19.03 7.25 -12.06
C ALA A 190 18.83 8.78 -11.93
N ALA A 191 17.85 9.21 -11.14
CA ALA A 191 17.61 10.64 -10.86
C ALA A 191 18.50 11.20 -9.74
N ILE A 192 19.21 10.34 -8.99
CA ILE A 192 20.08 10.73 -7.87
C ILE A 192 21.54 10.81 -8.35
N PRO A 193 22.17 12.00 -8.37
CA PRO A 193 23.59 12.13 -8.71
C PRO A 193 24.49 11.47 -7.67
N ALA A 194 25.64 10.92 -8.09
CA ALA A 194 26.58 10.20 -7.22
C ALA A 194 27.04 11.00 -5.97
N ALA A 195 27.09 12.33 -6.05
CA ALA A 195 27.42 13.20 -4.91
C ALA A 195 26.35 13.17 -3.80
N ALA A 196 25.07 13.03 -4.16
CA ALA A 196 23.98 12.91 -3.19
C ALA A 196 23.95 11.53 -2.53
N LYS A 197 24.33 10.46 -3.26
CA LYS A 197 24.35 9.08 -2.75
C LYS A 197 25.19 8.92 -1.48
N ALA A 198 26.38 9.54 -1.45
CA ALA A 198 27.24 9.50 -0.27
C ALA A 198 26.65 10.23 0.96
N ALA A 199 25.76 11.21 0.77
CA ALA A 199 25.16 11.99 1.84
C ALA A 199 23.90 11.33 2.41
N GLY A 200 23.01 10.81 1.55
CA GLY A 200 21.79 10.14 1.94
C GLY A 200 22.06 8.81 2.66
N ASP A 201 22.88 7.92 2.08
CA ASP A 201 23.37 6.69 2.71
C ASP A 201 23.91 6.93 4.12
N LYS A 202 24.79 7.93 4.29
CA LYS A 202 25.40 8.25 5.59
C LYS A 202 24.35 8.68 6.62
N ARG A 203 23.32 9.43 6.21
CA ARG A 203 22.23 9.84 7.08
C ARG A 203 21.28 8.68 7.41
N ALA A 204 21.08 7.75 6.48
CA ALA A 204 20.25 6.56 6.68
C ALA A 204 20.87 5.61 7.73
N GLN A 205 22.20 5.52 7.80
CA GLN A 205 22.91 4.74 8.83
C GLN A 205 22.66 5.22 10.28
N THR A 206 22.33 6.51 10.46
CA THR A 206 22.01 7.10 11.77
C THR A 206 20.51 7.31 11.97
N TRP A 207 19.66 6.62 11.20
CA TRP A 207 18.21 6.76 11.33
C TRP A 207 17.67 6.11 12.59
N GLU A 208 16.81 6.85 13.29
CA GLU A 208 16.04 6.36 14.42
C GLU A 208 14.54 6.39 14.09
N ARG A 209 13.84 5.31 14.41
CA ARG A 209 12.39 5.22 14.21
C ARG A 209 11.66 6.23 15.10
N LYS A 210 10.99 7.19 14.46
CA LYS A 210 10.19 8.23 15.10
C LYS A 210 8.71 8.04 14.77
N VAL A 211 7.97 7.48 15.72
CA VAL A 211 6.52 7.27 15.60
C VAL A 211 5.78 8.58 15.89
N TRP A 212 4.82 8.94 15.04
CA TRP A 212 3.94 10.10 15.26
C TRP A 212 2.82 9.77 16.25
N LEU A 213 2.58 10.67 17.21
CA LEU A 213 1.45 10.62 18.15
C LEU A 213 0.43 11.71 17.79
N PRO A 214 -0.87 11.40 17.71
CA PRO A 214 -1.89 12.41 17.46
C PRO A 214 -1.99 13.41 18.61
N PRO A 215 -2.34 14.70 18.36
CA PRO A 215 -2.34 15.75 19.39
C PRO A 215 -3.20 15.46 20.64
N ASN A 216 -4.25 14.64 20.47
CA ASN A 216 -5.18 14.23 21.53
C ASN A 216 -5.01 12.74 21.89
N ALA A 217 -3.80 12.20 21.76
CA ALA A 217 -3.47 10.89 22.30
C ALA A 217 -3.60 10.92 23.84
N PRO A 218 -4.18 9.87 24.48
CA PRO A 218 -3.99 9.70 25.91
C PRO A 218 -2.48 9.58 26.20
N PRO A 219 -1.99 10.05 27.36
CA PRO A 219 -0.58 9.95 27.68
C PRO A 219 -0.14 8.49 27.61
N THR A 220 0.95 8.22 26.88
CA THR A 220 1.58 6.91 26.86
C THR A 220 1.83 6.47 28.30
N PRO A 221 1.45 5.24 28.70
CA PRO A 221 2.03 4.67 29.90
C PRO A 221 3.54 4.73 29.70
N GLY A 222 4.25 5.39 30.62
CA GLY A 222 5.72 5.33 30.61
C GLY A 222 6.17 3.87 30.75
N PRO A 223 7.47 3.58 30.61
CA PRO A 223 7.98 2.27 31.00
C PRO A 223 7.61 2.06 32.47
N THR A 224 6.58 1.27 32.73
CA THR A 224 6.17 0.99 34.10
C THR A 224 7.34 0.26 34.72
N GLY A 225 7.86 0.82 35.82
CA GLY A 225 8.71 0.12 36.77
C GLY A 225 7.91 -0.95 37.51
N GLU A 226 7.14 -1.74 36.75
CA GLU A 226 6.44 -2.92 37.19
C GLU A 226 7.52 -3.98 37.37
N HIS A 227 8.20 -3.87 38.52
CA HIS A 227 8.89 -5.00 39.12
C HIS A 227 7.89 -6.15 39.08
N VAL A 228 8.14 -7.10 38.19
CA VAL A 228 7.51 -8.41 38.21
C VAL A 228 7.77 -8.95 39.61
N ARG A 229 6.80 -8.80 40.50
CA ARG A 229 6.83 -9.47 41.79
C ARG A 229 6.69 -10.94 41.47
N HIS A 230 7.85 -11.60 41.41
CA HIS A 230 7.96 -13.04 41.41
C HIS A 230 6.97 -13.57 42.45
N ARG A 231 6.08 -14.46 42.01
CA ARG A 231 5.16 -15.17 42.92
C ARG A 231 5.97 -16.26 43.64
N ASP A 232 6.94 -15.82 44.43
CA ASP A 232 7.64 -16.67 45.39
C ASP A 232 6.66 -16.91 46.55
N GLY A 233 6.22 -18.16 46.70
CA GLY A 233 5.20 -18.49 47.70
C GLY A 233 4.23 -19.62 47.36
N MET A 234 4.52 -20.47 46.38
CA MET A 234 3.88 -21.79 46.28
C MET A 234 4.87 -22.85 46.80
N SER A 235 4.85 -23.02 48.13
CA SER A 235 5.62 -24.05 48.82
C SER A 235 5.23 -25.43 48.29
N ARG A 236 6.22 -26.23 47.87
CA ARG A 236 6.04 -27.60 47.37
C ARG A 236 6.18 -28.64 48.49
N ASP A 237 5.69 -28.34 49.68
CA ASP A 237 5.76 -29.23 50.85
C ASP A 237 4.42 -29.29 51.60
N SER A 238 3.55 -30.21 51.19
CA SER A 238 2.49 -30.86 52.00
C SER A 238 1.66 -31.82 51.14
N LEU A 239 2.22 -32.99 50.83
CA LEU A 239 1.45 -34.17 50.40
C LEU A 239 1.82 -35.34 51.32
N PRO A 240 1.03 -35.64 52.37
CA PRO A 240 1.07 -36.95 52.99
C PRO A 240 0.46 -37.97 52.02
N GLY A 241 1.17 -39.07 51.80
CA GLY A 241 0.72 -40.18 50.96
C GLY A 241 -0.38 -41.03 51.63
N PRO A 242 -0.91 -42.03 50.91
CA PRO A 242 -1.94 -42.95 51.43
C PRO A 242 -1.36 -44.03 52.36
N GLN A 243 -2.26 -44.88 52.88
CA GLN A 243 -2.08 -46.07 53.74
C GLN A 243 -2.25 -45.78 55.25
N GLU A 244 -3.04 -46.55 56.01
CA GLU A 244 -3.91 -47.73 55.71
C GLU A 244 -5.38 -47.49 56.12
#